data_AF-A0AAW4UZ53-F1
#
_entry.id   AF-A0AAW4UZ53-F1
#
_cell.length_a   1.000
_cell.length_b   1.000
_cell.length_c   1.000
_cell.angle_alpha   90.00
_cell.angle_beta   90.00
_cell.angle_gamma   90.00
#
_symmetry.space_group_name_H-M   'P 1'
#
loop_
_entity.id
_entity.type
_entity.pdbx_description
1 polymer ?
#
loop_
_entity_poly.entity_id
_entity_poly.type
_entity_poly.pdbx_seq_one_letter_code
_entity_poly.pdbx_strand_id
1 'polypeptide(L)' 'MIIRGYKFIAFDRPVTLELGDVSMLLGANGAGKSNIIGFFRMLSYMMSKSFGKYVEIENNSHPL' A
#
# COMPACT_ATOMS: atom_id res chain seq x y z
N MET A 1 -5.70 10.11 7.03
CA MET A 1 -5.42 8.70 7.41
C MET A 1 -3.93 8.53 7.71
N ILE A 2 -3.57 7.66 8.66
CA ILE A 2 -2.16 7.37 9.02
C ILE A 2 -1.84 5.91 8.66
N ILE A 3 -0.72 5.68 7.97
CA ILE A 3 -0.22 4.35 7.60
C ILE A 3 1.11 4.08 8.32
N ARG A 4 1.22 2.90 8.93
CA ARG A 4 2.40 2.42 9.67
C ARG A 4 2.69 0.96 9.35
N GLY A 5 3.96 0.60 9.24
CA GLY A 5 4.38 -0.81 9.18
C GLY A 5 4.00 -1.55 7.90
N TYR A 6 3.60 -0.85 6.83
CA TYR A 6 3.30 -1.47 5.54
C TYR A 6 4.49 -1.39 4.59
N LYS A 7 5.06 -2.55 4.24
CA LYS A 7 6.26 -2.68 3.39
C LYS A 7 7.39 -1.75 3.87
N PHE A 8 7.75 -0.75 3.07
CA PHE A 8 8.83 0.20 3.35
C PHE A 8 8.43 1.36 4.31
N ILE A 9 7.14 1.47 4.66
CA ILE A 9 6.67 2.48 5.61
C ILE A 9 7.00 2.00 7.02
N ALA A 10 8.06 2.58 7.60
CA ALA A 10 8.49 2.25 8.94
C ALA A 10 7.39 2.57 9.98
N PHE A 11 7.38 1.82 11.08
CA PHE A 11 6.37 1.98 12.11
C PHE A 11 6.51 3.31 12.87
N ASP A 12 7.75 3.71 13.13
CA ASP A 12 8.18 4.93 13.84
C ASP A 12 8.17 6.18 12.95
N ARG A 13 8.25 6.00 11.62
CA ARG A 13 8.14 7.06 10.60
C ARG A 13 6.91 6.83 9.72
N PRO A 14 5.71 7.15 10.21
CA PRO A 14 4.45 6.95 9.50
C PRO A 14 4.33 7.85 8.27
N VAL A 15 3.45 7.45 7.36
CA VAL A 15 2.93 8.34 6.32
C VAL A 15 1.54 8.81 6.73
N THR A 16 1.35 10.13 6.74
CA THR A 16 0.02 10.75 6.87
C THR A 16 -0.47 11.13 5.48
N LEU A 17 -1.66 10.67 5.13
CA LEU A 17 -2.34 10.99 3.87
C LEU A 17 -3.59 11.80 4.15
N GLU A 18 -3.74 12.90 3.43
CA GLU A 18 -4.98 13.66 3.32
C GLU A 18 -5.59 13.34 1.95
N LEU A 19 -6.86 12.93 1.96
CA LEU A 19 -7.58 12.54 0.74
C LEU A 19 -8.73 13.53 0.54
N GLY A 20 -8.78 14.14 -0.63
CA GLY A 20 -9.93 14.91 -1.11
C GLY A 20 -10.65 14.18 -2.25
N ASP A 21 -11.61 14.85 -2.88
CA ASP A 21 -12.38 14.31 -4.02
C ASP A 21 -11.50 13.79 -5.16
N VAL A 22 -10.37 14.45 -5.37
CA VAL A 22 -9.30 14.00 -6.28
C VAL A 22 -7.97 14.12 -5.54
N SER A 23 -7.20 13.04 -5.56
CA SER A 23 -5.88 12.97 -4.91
C SER A 23 -4.84 12.48 -5.91
N MET A 24 -3.72 13.21 -6.04
CA MET A 24 -2.60 12.83 -6.91
C MET A 24 -1.37 12.48 -6.08
N LEU A 25 -0.77 11.32 -6.33
CA LEU A 25 0.49 10.89 -5.71
C LEU A 25 1.67 11.33 -6.57
N LEU A 26 2.46 12.28 -6.07
CA LEU A 26 3.67 12.80 -6.73
C LEU A 26 4.95 12.42 -5.98
N GLY A 27 6.08 12.44 -6.68
CA GLY A 27 7.40 12.13 -6.13
C GLY A 27 8.33 11.50 -7.16
N ALA A 28 9.62 11.36 -6.83
CA ALA A 28 10.61 10.73 -7.69
C ALA A 28 10.28 9.24 -7.99
N ASN A 29 10.90 8.69 -9.02
CA ASN A 29 10.86 7.24 -9.26
C ASN A 29 11.50 6.52 -8.07
N GLY A 30 10.85 5.45 -7.60
CA GLY A 30 11.30 4.73 -6.40
C GLY A 30 10.89 5.37 -5.05
N ALA A 31 10.28 6.56 -5.02
CA ALA A 31 9.83 7.21 -3.78
C ALA A 31 8.70 6.47 -3.02
N GLY A 32 8.24 5.32 -3.52
CA GLY A 32 7.23 4.50 -2.84
C GLY A 32 5.77 4.80 -3.22
N LYS A 33 5.51 5.57 -4.29
CA LYS A 33 4.14 5.87 -4.76
C LYS A 33 3.30 4.60 -4.99
N SER A 34 3.87 3.60 -5.67
CA SER A 34 3.17 2.32 -5.94
C SER A 34 2.91 1.50 -4.67
N ASN A 35 3.71 1.67 -3.61
CA ASN A 35 3.46 0.99 -2.34
C ASN A 35 2.24 1.59 -1.63
N ILE A 36 1.99 2.90 -1.74
CA ILE A 36 0.75 3.50 -1.23
C ILE A 36 -0.47 2.93 -1.96
N ILE A 37 -0.40 2.77 -3.29
CA ILE A 37 -1.46 2.10 -4.06
C ILE A 37 -1.63 0.63 -3.62
N GLY A 38 -0.52 -0.09 -3.40
CA GLY A 38 -0.52 -1.46 -2.90
C GLY A 38 -1.21 -1.60 -1.53
N PHE A 39 -1.05 -0.62 -0.65
CA PHE A 39 -1.74 -0.58 0.65
C PHE A 39 -3.26 -0.51 0.49
N PHE A 40 -3.78 0.36 -0.37
CA PHE A 40 -5.22 0.43 -0.64
C PHE A 40 -5.74 -0.86 -1.28
N ARG A 41 -4.97 -1.46 -2.19
CA ARG A 41 -5.31 -2.76 -2.77
C ARG A 41 -5.41 -3.84 -1.70
N MET A 42 -4.42 -3.95 -0.81
CA MET A 42 -4.47 -4.87 0.33
C MET A 42 -5.71 -4.63 1.19
N LEU A 43 -6.02 -3.37 1.55
CA LEU A 43 -7.20 -3.03 2.33
C LEU A 43 -8.49 -3.53 1.66
N SER A 44 -8.62 -3.33 0.34
CA SER A 44 -9.78 -3.83 -0.43
C SER A 44 -9.93 -5.36 -0.35
N TYR A 45 -8.83 -6.11 -0.35
CA TYR A 45 -8.85 -7.57 -0.20
C TYR A 45 -9.20 -7.99 1.24
N MET A 46 -8.72 -7.27 2.25
CA MET A 46 -9.11 -7.51 3.64
C MET A 46 -10.62 -7.26 3.85
N MET A 47 -11.16 -6.16 3.31
CA MET A 47 -12.59 -5.84 3.41
C MET A 47 -13.50 -6.86 2.71
N SER A 48 -12.99 -7.53 1.67
CA SER A 48 -13.72 -8.59 0.96
C SER A 48 -13.45 -10.00 1.50
N LYS A 49 -12.83 -10.14 2.69
CA LYS A 49 -12.44 -11.43 3.29
C LYS A 49 -11.56 -12.29 2.38
N SER A 50 -10.81 -11.67 1.47
CA SER A 50 -9.96 -12.32 0.46
C SER A 50 -8.47 -12.08 0.68
N PHE A 51 -8.05 -11.73 1.90
CA PHE A 51 -6.66 -11.39 2.20
C PHE A 51 -5.64 -12.45 1.78
N GLY A 52 -5.96 -13.74 1.93
CA GLY A 52 -5.09 -14.83 1.46
C GLY A 52 -4.75 -14.75 -0.03
N LYS A 53 -5.72 -14.33 -0.86
CA LYS A 53 -5.53 -14.11 -2.29
C LYS A 53 -4.60 -12.92 -2.58
N TYR A 54 -4.66 -11.87 -1.76
CA TYR A 54 -3.70 -10.77 -1.86
C TYR A 54 -2.27 -11.24 -1.57
N VAL A 55 -2.08 -12.04 -0.50
CA VAL A 55 -0.77 -12.59 -0.14
C VAL A 55 -0.22 -13.47 -1.26
N GLU A 56 -1.06 -14.32 -1.87
CA GLU A 56 -0.69 -15.15 -3.02
C GLU A 56 -0.21 -14.31 -4.21
N ILE A 57 -0.98 -13.29 -4.60
CA ILE A 57 -0.64 -12.42 -5.73
C ILE A 57 0.68 -11.68 -5.48
N GLU A 58 0.86 -11.11 -4.29
CA GLU A 58 2.07 -10.35 -3.96
C GLU A 58 3.32 -11.24 -3.88
N ASN A 59 3.18 -12.49 -3.42
CA ASN A 59 4.28 -13.47 -3.43
C ASN A 59 4.60 -13.94 -4.86
N ASN A 60 3.60 -14.24 -5.69
CA ASN A 60 3.81 -14.67 -7.08
C ASN A 60 4.35 -13.57 -8.00
N SER A 61 4.24 -12.30 -7.59
CA SER A 61 4.80 -11.15 -8.32
C SER A 61 6.32 -11.00 -8.13
N HIS A 62 6.91 -11.74 -7.18
CA HIS A 62 8.34 -11.89 -6.99
C HIS A 62 8.72 -13.36 -7.26
N PRO A 63 8.88 -13.78 -8.53
CA PRO A 63 9.38 -15.11 -8.82
C PRO A 63 10.77 -15.26 -8.19
N LEU A 64 10.94 -16.32 -7.39
CA LEU A 64 12.25 -16.80 -6.97
C LEU A 64 13.12 -17.14 -8.18
#